data_AF-A0A920MGU2-F1
#
_entry.id   AF-A0A920MGU2-F1
#
_cell.length_a   1.000
_cell.length_b   1.000
_cell.length_c   1.000
_cell.angle_alpha   90.00
_cell.angle_beta   90.00
_cell.angle_gamma   90.00
#
_symmetry.space_group_name_H-M   'P 1'
#
loop_
_entity.id
_entity.type
_entity.pdbx_description
1 polymer ?
#
loop_
_entity_poly.entity_id
_entity_poly.type
_entity_poly.pdbx_seq_one_letter_code
_entity_poly.pdbx_strand_id
1 'polypeptide(L)'
;MNNRLAKFEDLVPSTLPFVEGKLEGHKERKNYSIVGPGVAEDSKQFVKIAMPHSFNLGAVSALPKNGSGLHSHTTAEVFIIYSGKWRFYWGAEGKDETILSAGDIISMPTNMFRGFENAGNKEGLIFVVLGGDDPGIITWVPSVLEKAKQTGMALLNDNSLIDLSINDIPKNKSLLEPISSEEIKKFDNYKLNELEKYICKFSDRINYENKINENFNLIQVLGDTFQDKKFNPVINHNTGFNLSILKAKKGKLENLKFSKPAIMFSQKGSWEIKIDDFLRENSILEIQFLFQLIHK
;
A
#
# COMPACT_ATOMS: atom_id res chain seq x y z
N MET A 1 -15.55 -4.22 19.08
CA MET A 1 -14.48 -3.35 18.56
C MET A 1 -13.23 -4.12 18.12
N ASN A 2 -12.82 -5.20 18.81
CA ASN A 2 -11.58 -5.95 18.48
C ASN A 2 -11.44 -6.39 17.01
N ASN A 3 -12.52 -6.78 16.35
CA ASN A 3 -12.49 -7.19 14.93
C ASN A 3 -12.37 -6.01 13.93
N ARG A 4 -12.33 -4.77 14.43
CA ARG A 4 -12.13 -3.54 13.66
C ARG A 4 -10.90 -2.74 14.12
N LEU A 5 -10.11 -3.34 15.01
CA LEU A 5 -8.87 -2.77 15.53
C LEU A 5 -7.70 -3.59 15.01
N ALA A 6 -6.72 -2.92 14.42
CA ALA A 6 -5.46 -3.52 14.01
C ALA A 6 -4.32 -2.88 14.80
N LYS A 7 -3.87 -3.56 15.86
CA LYS A 7 -2.60 -3.21 16.51
C LYS A 7 -1.46 -3.88 15.77
N PHE A 8 -0.31 -3.21 15.68
CA PHE A 8 0.85 -3.74 14.97
C PHE A 8 1.30 -5.09 15.55
N GLU A 9 1.26 -5.26 16.87
CA GLU A 9 1.57 -6.51 17.58
C GLU A 9 0.64 -7.68 17.23
N ASP A 10 -0.56 -7.41 16.73
CA ASP A 10 -1.52 -8.43 16.32
C ASP A 10 -1.39 -8.82 14.84
N LEU A 11 -0.52 -8.14 14.07
CA LEU A 11 -0.38 -8.40 12.65
C LEU A 11 0.52 -9.61 12.43
N VAL A 12 0.06 -10.54 11.60
CA VAL A 12 0.83 -11.71 11.21
C VAL A 12 1.38 -11.48 9.80
N PRO A 13 2.71 -11.33 9.62
CA PRO A 13 3.28 -11.14 8.30
C PRO A 13 3.35 -12.46 7.52
N SER A 14 3.23 -12.38 6.20
CA SER A 14 3.79 -13.37 5.27
C SER A 14 5.23 -13.00 4.94
N THR A 15 6.13 -13.98 5.02
CA THR A 15 7.55 -13.86 4.61
C THR A 15 7.79 -14.39 3.20
N LEU A 16 6.78 -14.99 2.57
CA LEU A 16 6.85 -15.45 1.18
C LEU A 16 5.55 -15.10 0.43
N PRO A 17 5.19 -13.81 0.33
CA PRO A 17 3.92 -13.38 -0.23
C PRO A 17 3.83 -13.52 -1.75
N PHE A 18 4.98 -13.59 -2.44
CA PHE A 18 5.08 -13.50 -3.89
C PHE A 18 6.18 -14.41 -4.46
N VAL A 19 6.12 -14.66 -5.77
CA VAL A 19 7.02 -15.52 -6.54
C VAL A 19 8.50 -15.16 -6.40
N GLU A 20 8.80 -13.87 -6.30
CA GLU A 20 10.15 -13.36 -6.10
C GLU A 20 10.68 -13.53 -4.67
N GLY A 21 9.86 -13.98 -3.72
CA GLY A 21 10.16 -13.91 -2.29
C GLY A 21 11.33 -14.77 -1.81
N LYS A 22 11.90 -15.65 -2.65
CA LYS A 22 13.18 -16.36 -2.36
C LYS A 22 14.41 -15.68 -2.97
N LEU A 23 14.24 -14.68 -3.82
CA LEU A 23 15.35 -14.00 -4.48
C LEU A 23 16.15 -13.13 -3.50
N GLU A 24 17.46 -13.03 -3.74
CA GLU A 24 18.30 -12.06 -3.05
C GLU A 24 17.79 -10.64 -3.32
N GLY A 25 17.70 -9.82 -2.27
CA GLY A 25 17.04 -8.51 -2.34
C GLY A 25 15.50 -8.53 -2.23
N HIS A 26 14.90 -9.69 -1.98
CA HIS A 26 13.45 -9.82 -1.77
C HIS A 26 13.07 -10.68 -0.56
N LYS A 27 13.96 -11.60 -0.15
CA LYS A 27 13.73 -12.62 0.88
C LYS A 27 13.63 -12.11 2.31
N GLU A 28 14.25 -10.97 2.62
CA GLU A 28 14.18 -10.35 3.95
C GLU A 28 13.08 -9.27 4.02
N ARG A 29 11.91 -9.61 3.47
CA ARG A 29 10.70 -8.78 3.43
C ARG A 29 9.55 -9.49 4.13
N LYS A 30 8.73 -8.71 4.82
CA LYS A 30 7.47 -9.11 5.45
C LYS A 30 6.32 -8.29 4.87
N ASN A 31 5.25 -8.97 4.49
CA ASN A 31 4.01 -8.33 4.04
C ASN A 31 2.88 -8.59 5.03
N TYR A 32 2.15 -7.54 5.38
CA TYR A 32 1.03 -7.58 6.32
C TYR A 32 -0.25 -7.18 5.58
N SER A 33 -1.29 -8.03 5.58
CA SER A 33 -2.63 -7.65 5.07
C SER A 33 -3.51 -7.19 6.22
N ILE A 34 -3.83 -5.88 6.22
CA ILE A 34 -4.54 -5.23 7.32
C ILE A 34 -6.03 -5.13 7.02
N VAL A 35 -6.40 -4.56 5.86
CA VAL A 35 -7.79 -4.43 5.39
C VAL A 35 -7.92 -4.99 4.00
N GLY A 36 -8.88 -5.90 3.81
CA GLY A 36 -9.03 -6.65 2.57
C GLY A 36 -7.89 -7.65 2.36
N PRO A 37 -8.04 -8.55 1.36
CA PRO A 37 -7.03 -9.56 1.08
C PRO A 37 -5.66 -8.95 0.70
N GLY A 38 -5.64 -7.76 0.10
CA GLY A 38 -4.47 -7.24 -0.59
C GLY A 38 -4.09 -8.12 -1.78
N VAL A 39 -2.98 -7.80 -2.43
CA VAL A 39 -2.45 -8.67 -3.49
C VAL A 39 -1.49 -9.64 -2.83
N ALA A 40 -1.81 -10.93 -2.84
CA ALA A 40 -0.88 -11.99 -2.48
C ALA A 40 -1.12 -13.21 -3.34
N GLU A 41 -0.04 -13.83 -3.78
CA GLU A 41 -0.07 -15.06 -4.56
C GLU A 41 -0.12 -16.29 -3.64
N ASP A 42 0.28 -16.11 -2.37
CA ASP A 42 0.11 -17.10 -1.31
C ASP A 42 -1.31 -17.08 -0.72
N SER A 43 -2.08 -18.12 -1.03
CA SER A 43 -3.43 -18.36 -0.51
C SER A 43 -3.53 -18.48 1.03
N LYS A 44 -2.41 -18.64 1.74
CA LYS A 44 -2.38 -18.77 3.21
C LYS A 44 -2.24 -17.43 3.93
N GLN A 45 -2.24 -16.32 3.20
CA GLN A 45 -2.04 -15.00 3.80
C GLN A 45 -3.10 -14.70 4.87
N PHE A 46 -2.64 -14.26 6.04
CA PHE A 46 -3.51 -13.81 7.12
C PHE A 46 -3.99 -12.38 6.86
N VAL A 47 -5.31 -12.18 6.96
CA VAL A 47 -5.96 -10.87 6.78
C VAL A 47 -6.57 -10.42 8.10
N LYS A 48 -6.12 -9.28 8.65
CA LYS A 48 -6.58 -8.79 9.96
C LYS A 48 -8.04 -8.34 9.94
N ILE A 49 -8.46 -7.60 8.91
CA ILE A 49 -9.82 -7.09 8.72
C ILE A 49 -10.29 -7.47 7.31
N ALA A 50 -10.96 -8.62 7.20
CA ALA A 50 -11.40 -9.16 5.90
C ALA A 50 -12.61 -8.43 5.27
N MET A 51 -13.30 -7.59 6.05
CA MET A 51 -14.47 -6.86 5.55
C MET A 51 -14.08 -5.91 4.40
N PRO A 52 -14.82 -5.88 3.28
CA PRO A 52 -14.60 -4.94 2.18
C PRO A 52 -14.67 -3.48 2.61
N HIS A 53 -13.77 -2.64 2.09
CA HIS A 53 -13.70 -1.19 2.33
C HIS A 53 -13.57 -0.38 1.04
N SER A 54 -13.70 -1.01 -0.12
CA SER A 54 -13.47 -0.45 -1.46
C SER A 54 -12.02 -0.01 -1.71
N PHE A 55 -11.10 -0.50 -0.89
CA PHE A 55 -9.66 -0.43 -1.03
C PHE A 55 -9.05 -1.57 -0.20
N ASN A 56 -7.80 -1.91 -0.49
CA ASN A 56 -6.99 -2.78 0.35
C ASN A 56 -5.94 -1.94 1.09
N LEU A 57 -5.67 -2.27 2.35
CA LEU A 57 -4.60 -1.68 3.15
C LEU A 57 -3.66 -2.79 3.61
N GLY A 58 -2.40 -2.67 3.22
CA GLY A 58 -1.32 -3.52 3.71
C GLY A 58 -0.17 -2.71 4.27
N ALA A 59 0.83 -3.42 4.77
CA ALA A 59 2.12 -2.87 5.11
C ALA A 59 3.24 -3.80 4.64
N VAL A 60 4.42 -3.22 4.43
CA VAL A 60 5.63 -3.95 4.08
C VAL A 60 6.76 -3.49 5.00
N SER A 61 7.39 -4.43 5.69
CA SER A 61 8.68 -4.20 6.34
C SER A 61 9.78 -4.96 5.62
N ALA A 62 10.96 -4.35 5.50
CA ALA A 62 12.08 -4.98 4.79
C ALA A 62 13.41 -4.57 5.41
N LEU A 63 14.37 -5.50 5.47
CA LEU A 63 15.76 -5.17 5.78
C LEU A 63 16.39 -4.32 4.65
N PRO A 64 17.52 -3.66 4.88
CA PRO A 64 18.24 -2.94 3.83
C PRO A 64 18.42 -3.77 2.57
N LYS A 65 18.29 -3.12 1.41
CA LYS A 65 18.38 -3.73 0.07
C LYS A 65 17.33 -4.78 -0.24
N ASN A 66 16.27 -4.86 0.58
CA ASN A 66 15.15 -5.76 0.33
C ASN A 66 13.88 -4.99 -0.05
N GLY A 67 13.07 -5.57 -0.93
CA GLY A 67 11.78 -5.01 -1.31
C GLY A 67 11.05 -5.83 -2.36
N SER A 68 10.35 -5.18 -3.28
CA SER A 68 9.61 -5.83 -4.37
C SER A 68 10.23 -5.53 -5.73
N GLY A 69 10.33 -6.55 -6.57
CA GLY A 69 10.80 -6.46 -7.94
C GLY A 69 9.82 -5.72 -8.85
N LEU A 70 10.20 -5.57 -10.12
CA LEU A 70 9.39 -4.84 -11.10
C LEU A 70 8.10 -5.60 -11.42
N HIS A 71 6.99 -4.94 -11.17
CA HIS A 71 5.67 -5.48 -11.40
C HIS A 71 4.67 -4.37 -11.72
N SER A 72 3.52 -4.75 -12.27
CA SER A 72 2.43 -3.84 -12.61
C SER A 72 1.12 -4.35 -12.01
N HIS A 73 0.21 -3.41 -11.77
CA HIS A 73 -1.14 -3.67 -11.29
C HIS A 73 -2.15 -2.92 -12.16
N THR A 74 -3.38 -3.43 -12.18
CA THR A 74 -4.55 -2.78 -12.80
C THR A 74 -5.19 -1.73 -11.89
N THR A 75 -4.85 -1.72 -10.60
CA THR A 75 -5.31 -0.74 -9.62
C THR A 75 -4.21 0.25 -9.27
N ALA A 76 -4.60 1.47 -8.88
CA ALA A 76 -3.65 2.43 -8.33
C ALA A 76 -3.04 1.90 -7.03
N GLU A 77 -1.76 2.18 -6.81
CA GLU A 77 -1.04 1.74 -5.61
C GLU A 77 -0.34 2.93 -4.95
N VAL A 78 -0.66 3.16 -3.69
CA VAL A 78 -0.20 4.32 -2.94
C VAL A 78 0.65 3.87 -1.78
N PHE A 79 1.86 4.40 -1.71
CA PHE A 79 2.81 4.12 -0.65
C PHE A 79 2.91 5.28 0.31
N ILE A 80 2.73 4.98 1.60
CA ILE A 80 2.89 5.93 2.71
C ILE A 80 4.15 5.52 3.46
N ILE A 81 5.20 6.33 3.38
CA ILE A 81 6.49 5.98 3.97
C ILE A 81 6.43 6.27 5.47
N TYR A 82 6.35 5.21 6.27
CA TYR A 82 6.24 5.33 7.73
C TYR A 82 7.61 5.46 8.39
N SER A 83 8.58 4.62 8.00
CA SER A 83 9.95 4.67 8.50
C SER A 83 10.97 4.23 7.46
N GLY A 84 12.23 4.64 7.65
CA GLY A 84 13.33 4.33 6.75
C GLY A 84 13.42 5.25 5.53
N LYS A 85 14.22 4.83 4.56
CA LYS A 85 14.37 5.44 3.24
C LYS A 85 14.08 4.37 2.20
N TRP A 86 13.27 4.70 1.21
CA TRP A 86 12.79 3.75 0.23
C TRP A 86 13.11 4.26 -1.16
N ARG A 87 13.81 3.45 -1.95
CA ARG A 87 14.01 3.69 -3.37
C ARG A 87 12.82 3.09 -4.10
N PHE A 88 12.15 3.90 -4.89
CA PHE A 88 11.14 3.48 -5.85
C PHE A 88 11.74 3.59 -7.24
N TYR A 89 11.57 2.57 -8.06
CA TYR A 89 12.10 2.53 -9.42
C TYR A 89 11.04 1.99 -10.37
N TRP A 90 11.09 2.40 -11.63
CA TRP A 90 10.03 2.10 -12.59
C TRP A 90 10.49 2.01 -14.04
N GLY A 91 9.52 1.65 -14.90
CA GLY A 91 9.74 1.24 -16.26
C GLY A 91 10.13 -0.24 -16.32
N ALA A 92 9.96 -0.87 -17.49
CA ALA A 92 10.24 -2.30 -17.67
C ALA A 92 11.70 -2.67 -17.38
N GLU A 93 12.62 -1.70 -17.46
CA GLU A 93 14.04 -1.86 -17.14
C GLU A 93 14.43 -1.30 -15.77
N GLY A 94 13.52 -0.65 -15.04
CA GLY A 94 13.79 -0.08 -13.71
C GLY A 94 14.84 1.03 -13.71
N LYS A 95 14.96 1.79 -14.80
CA LYS A 95 16.01 2.79 -15.02
C LYS A 95 15.72 4.13 -14.35
N ASP A 96 14.45 4.49 -14.24
CA ASP A 96 14.01 5.71 -13.59
C ASP A 96 13.73 5.42 -12.11
N GLU A 97 14.12 6.35 -11.22
CA GLU A 97 14.03 6.14 -9.78
C GLU A 97 13.87 7.43 -8.97
N THR A 98 13.40 7.26 -7.73
CA THR A 98 13.40 8.31 -6.70
C THR A 98 13.58 7.69 -5.31
N ILE A 99 14.10 8.47 -4.36
CA ILE A 99 14.24 8.05 -2.97
C ILE A 99 13.32 8.91 -2.09
N LEU A 100 12.46 8.23 -1.35
CA LEU A 100 11.51 8.83 -0.43
C LEU A 100 11.84 8.46 1.01
N SER A 101 11.49 9.35 1.94
CA SER A 101 11.78 9.19 3.38
C SER A 101 10.51 9.19 4.20
N ALA A 102 10.61 8.84 5.48
CA ALA A 102 9.51 8.89 6.43
C ALA A 102 8.71 10.20 6.33
N GLY A 103 7.39 10.07 6.17
CA GLY A 103 6.48 11.20 5.97
C GLY A 103 6.24 11.58 4.50
N ASP A 104 6.94 11.02 3.52
CA ASP A 104 6.57 11.17 2.11
C ASP A 104 5.42 10.22 1.74
N ILE A 105 4.67 10.56 0.68
CA ILE A 105 3.67 9.69 0.05
C ILE A 105 3.92 9.70 -1.46
N ILE A 106 3.81 8.54 -2.11
CA ILE A 106 3.83 8.42 -3.57
C ILE A 106 2.62 7.60 -4.05
N SER A 107 1.98 8.06 -5.11
CA SER A 107 0.88 7.37 -5.76
C SER A 107 1.31 6.87 -7.13
N MET A 108 1.48 5.57 -7.29
CA MET A 108 1.91 5.00 -8.56
C MET A 108 0.71 4.83 -9.51
N PRO A 109 0.76 5.37 -10.74
CA PRO A 109 -0.24 5.13 -11.76
C PRO A 109 -0.46 3.63 -12.05
N THR A 110 -1.65 3.32 -12.55
CA THR A 110 -1.97 1.99 -13.09
C THR A 110 -1.16 1.70 -14.36
N ASN A 111 -1.09 0.44 -14.77
CA ASN A 111 -0.53 0.04 -16.08
C ASN A 111 0.94 0.46 -16.29
N MET A 112 1.72 0.60 -15.23
CA MET A 112 3.18 0.83 -15.29
C MET A 112 3.95 -0.14 -14.41
N PHE A 113 5.13 -0.54 -14.86
CA PHE A 113 6.06 -1.35 -14.07
C PHE A 113 6.75 -0.52 -12.99
N ARG A 114 6.72 -1.01 -11.76
CA ARG A 114 7.40 -0.40 -10.61
C ARG A 114 7.93 -1.46 -9.67
N GLY A 115 8.94 -1.08 -8.91
CA GLY A 115 9.45 -1.83 -7.78
C GLY A 115 9.88 -0.85 -6.69
N PHE A 116 10.22 -1.41 -5.54
CA PHE A 116 10.72 -0.62 -4.43
C PHE A 116 11.68 -1.44 -3.59
N GLU A 117 12.63 -0.78 -2.95
CA GLU A 117 13.55 -1.40 -1.99
C GLU A 117 13.85 -0.46 -0.82
N ASN A 118 14.15 -1.05 0.33
CA ASN A 118 14.65 -0.29 1.46
C ASN A 118 16.09 0.18 1.19
N ALA A 119 16.24 1.47 0.90
CA ALA A 119 17.51 2.15 0.69
C ALA A 119 18.14 2.69 1.99
N GLY A 120 17.53 2.39 3.14
CA GLY A 120 18.04 2.71 4.46
C GLY A 120 19.10 1.71 4.95
N ASN A 121 19.52 1.89 6.20
CA ASN A 121 20.51 1.04 6.89
C ASN A 121 19.92 0.21 8.04
N LYS A 122 18.60 0.28 8.23
CA LYS A 122 17.82 -0.47 9.23
C LYS A 122 16.55 -0.98 8.58
N GLU A 123 15.84 -1.90 9.24
CA GLU A 123 14.50 -2.30 8.80
C GLU A 123 13.60 -1.05 8.64
N GLY A 124 12.94 -0.94 7.49
CA GLY A 124 11.99 0.11 7.18
C GLY A 124 10.56 -0.41 7.23
N LEU A 125 9.58 0.49 7.26
CA LEU A 125 8.16 0.16 7.17
C LEU A 125 7.46 1.15 6.22
N ILE A 126 6.67 0.62 5.28
CA ILE A 126 5.76 1.38 4.42
C ILE A 126 4.36 0.80 4.52
N PHE A 127 3.34 1.65 4.38
CA PHE A 127 1.97 1.20 4.14
C PHE A 127 1.66 1.27 2.65
N VAL A 128 0.86 0.33 2.19
CA VAL A 128 0.43 0.21 0.80
C VAL A 128 -1.07 0.24 0.75
N VAL A 129 -1.64 1.14 -0.05
CA VAL A 129 -3.07 1.25 -0.28
C VAL A 129 -3.37 0.99 -1.75
N LEU A 130 -4.21 0.01 -2.02
CA LEU A 130 -4.67 -0.32 -3.36
C LEU A 130 -6.13 0.06 -3.53
N GLY A 131 -6.49 0.63 -4.67
CA GLY A 131 -7.88 0.98 -4.97
C GLY A 131 -8.73 -0.26 -5.27
N GLY A 132 -9.98 -0.25 -4.81
CA GLY A 132 -10.93 -1.35 -5.05
C GLY A 132 -10.83 -2.49 -4.03
N ASP A 133 -11.91 -3.27 -3.92
CA ASP A 133 -11.93 -4.48 -3.10
C ASP A 133 -11.22 -5.65 -3.80
N ASP A 134 -11.37 -5.74 -5.12
CA ASP A 134 -10.58 -6.64 -5.97
C ASP A 134 -9.23 -5.97 -6.26
N PRO A 135 -8.12 -6.50 -5.72
CA PRO A 135 -6.80 -5.95 -5.92
C PRO A 135 -6.20 -6.30 -7.29
N GLY A 136 -6.92 -7.09 -8.11
CA GLY A 136 -6.48 -7.53 -9.43
C GLY A 136 -5.36 -8.56 -9.37
N ILE A 137 -4.63 -8.68 -10.48
CA ILE A 137 -3.49 -9.57 -10.62
C ILE A 137 -2.20 -8.78 -10.80
N ILE A 138 -1.09 -9.38 -10.37
CA ILE A 138 0.24 -8.84 -10.60
C ILE A 138 0.73 -9.29 -11.97
N THR A 139 1.17 -8.35 -12.79
CA THR A 139 1.99 -8.66 -13.97
C THR A 139 3.45 -8.42 -13.62
N TRP A 140 4.23 -9.49 -13.55
CA TRP A 140 5.69 -9.42 -13.35
C TRP A 140 6.42 -9.16 -14.67
N VAL A 141 7.55 -8.47 -14.62
CA VAL A 141 8.47 -8.47 -15.77
C VAL A 141 9.05 -9.89 -15.97
N PRO A 142 9.30 -10.34 -17.21
CA PRO A 142 9.75 -11.71 -17.48
C PRO A 142 11.00 -12.12 -16.69
N SER A 143 11.96 -11.21 -16.54
CA SER A 143 13.21 -11.47 -15.83
C SER A 143 13.01 -11.79 -14.34
N VAL A 144 11.92 -11.34 -13.71
CA VAL A 144 11.59 -11.70 -12.32
C VAL A 144 11.12 -13.15 -12.27
N LEU A 145 10.23 -13.58 -13.17
CA LEU A 145 9.73 -14.95 -13.24
C LEU A 145 10.85 -15.95 -13.56
N GLU A 146 11.73 -15.61 -14.50
CA GLU A 146 12.89 -16.42 -14.86
C GLU A 146 13.83 -16.65 -13.67
N LYS A 147 14.15 -15.57 -12.93
CA LYS A 147 15.00 -15.66 -11.73
C LYS A 147 14.30 -16.44 -10.63
N ALA A 148 13.01 -16.19 -10.38
CA ALA A 148 12.26 -16.90 -9.35
C ALA A 148 12.25 -18.41 -9.60
N LYS A 149 12.09 -18.84 -10.86
CA LYS A 149 12.14 -20.26 -11.26
C LYS A 149 13.46 -20.94 -10.88
N GLN A 150 14.57 -20.21 -10.90
CA GLN A 150 15.89 -20.73 -10.46
C GLN A 150 15.94 -21.03 -8.96
N THR A 151 15.04 -20.44 -8.16
CA THR A 151 14.89 -20.73 -6.72
C THR A 151 13.88 -21.84 -6.42
N GLY A 152 13.29 -22.44 -7.46
CA GLY A 152 12.17 -23.38 -7.35
C GLY A 152 10.80 -22.71 -7.25
N MET A 153 10.72 -21.39 -7.11
CA MET A 153 9.42 -20.68 -7.07
C MET A 153 8.91 -20.40 -8.47
N ALA A 154 7.63 -20.64 -8.71
CA ALA A 154 6.97 -20.29 -9.97
C ALA A 154 5.51 -19.88 -9.74
N LEU A 155 4.91 -19.29 -10.77
CA LEU A 155 3.46 -19.09 -10.85
C LEU A 155 2.85 -20.11 -11.79
N LEU A 156 1.63 -20.55 -11.45
CA LEU A 156 0.78 -21.31 -12.35
C LEU A 156 -0.04 -20.37 -13.24
N ASN A 157 -0.64 -20.90 -14.30
CA ASN A 157 -1.43 -20.14 -15.28
C ASN A 157 -2.68 -19.42 -14.71
N ASP A 158 -3.05 -19.69 -13.46
CA ASP A 158 -4.07 -18.97 -12.69
C ASP A 158 -3.48 -17.98 -11.67
N ASN A 159 -2.18 -17.66 -11.78
CA ASN A 159 -1.39 -16.80 -10.88
C ASN A 159 -1.20 -17.35 -9.45
N SER A 160 -1.54 -18.61 -9.19
CA SER A 160 -1.23 -19.23 -7.89
C SER A 160 0.26 -19.56 -7.75
N LEU A 161 0.81 -19.29 -6.56
CA LEU A 161 2.21 -19.58 -6.22
C LEU A 161 2.45 -21.09 -6.03
N ILE A 162 3.55 -21.60 -6.60
CA ILE A 162 4.01 -22.98 -6.40
C ILE A 162 5.51 -23.02 -6.07
N ASP A 163 5.88 -23.90 -5.13
CA ASP A 163 7.27 -24.27 -4.88
C ASP A 163 7.56 -25.64 -5.51
N LEU A 164 8.25 -25.62 -6.65
CA LEU A 164 8.62 -26.79 -7.46
C LEU A 164 9.67 -27.67 -6.79
N SER A 165 10.31 -27.21 -5.71
CA SER A 165 11.24 -28.05 -4.95
C SER A 165 10.54 -29.07 -4.04
N ILE A 166 9.24 -28.86 -3.78
CA ILE A 166 8.44 -29.71 -2.87
C ILE A 166 7.11 -30.19 -3.47
N ASN A 167 6.60 -29.55 -4.52
CA ASN A 167 5.32 -29.92 -5.15
C ASN A 167 5.48 -30.13 -6.65
N ASP A 168 4.77 -31.14 -7.18
CA ASP A 168 4.57 -31.31 -8.62
C ASP A 168 3.51 -30.33 -9.15
N ILE A 169 3.62 -29.99 -10.44
CA ILE A 169 2.59 -29.18 -11.13
C ILE A 169 1.27 -29.98 -11.18
N PRO A 170 0.14 -29.42 -10.73
CA PRO A 170 -1.15 -30.09 -10.82
C PRO A 170 -1.53 -30.45 -12.26
N LYS A 171 -2.13 -31.64 -12.47
CA LYS A 171 -2.42 -32.20 -13.81
C LYS A 171 -3.21 -31.28 -14.76
N ASN A 172 -4.02 -30.37 -14.23
CA ASN A 172 -4.87 -29.45 -14.98
C ASN A 172 -4.32 -28.01 -15.03
N LYS A 173 -3.08 -27.79 -14.58
CA LYS A 173 -2.43 -26.49 -14.57
C LYS A 173 -1.13 -26.55 -15.35
N SER A 174 -0.68 -25.39 -15.82
CA SER A 174 0.64 -25.19 -16.41
C SER A 174 1.36 -24.06 -15.67
N LEU A 175 2.66 -23.92 -15.90
CA LEU A 175 3.37 -22.72 -15.47
C LEU A 175 2.79 -21.50 -16.21
N LEU A 176 2.82 -20.35 -15.55
CA LEU A 176 2.53 -19.06 -16.15
C LEU A 176 3.62 -18.75 -17.19
N GLU A 177 3.20 -18.42 -18.41
CA GLU A 177 4.11 -17.92 -19.44
C GLU A 177 4.34 -16.42 -19.23
N PRO A 178 5.61 -15.94 -19.24
CA PRO A 178 5.89 -14.51 -19.18
C PRO A 178 5.29 -13.74 -20.36
N ILE A 179 4.94 -12.48 -20.12
CA ILE A 179 4.51 -11.58 -21.19
C ILE A 179 5.61 -11.36 -22.24
N SER A 180 5.20 -11.18 -23.49
CA SER A 180 6.10 -10.90 -24.62
C SER A 180 6.70 -9.50 -24.60
N SER A 181 7.78 -9.30 -25.35
CA SER A 181 8.39 -7.98 -25.58
C SER A 181 7.42 -6.96 -26.18
N GLU A 182 6.50 -7.41 -27.02
CA GLU A 182 5.43 -6.58 -27.61
C GLU A 182 4.39 -6.17 -26.57
N GLU A 183 4.09 -7.03 -25.59
CA GLU A 183 3.19 -6.70 -24.49
C GLU A 183 3.83 -5.74 -23.49
N ILE A 184 5.13 -5.88 -23.20
CA ILE A 184 5.88 -4.94 -22.35
C ILE A 184 5.76 -3.51 -22.87
N LYS A 185 5.79 -3.32 -24.19
CA LYS A 185 5.67 -2.00 -24.84
C LYS A 185 4.30 -1.33 -24.66
N LYS A 186 3.28 -2.07 -24.20
CA LYS A 186 1.92 -1.54 -23.93
C LYS A 186 1.80 -0.92 -22.53
N PHE A 187 2.77 -1.14 -21.65
CA PHE A 187 2.79 -0.52 -20.33
C PHE A 187 3.27 0.92 -20.43
N ASP A 188 2.66 1.77 -19.61
CA ASP A 188 3.01 3.16 -19.50
C ASP A 188 4.39 3.31 -18.85
N ASN A 189 5.12 4.34 -19.28
CA ASN A 189 6.35 4.78 -18.65
C ASN A 189 6.33 6.29 -18.48
N TYR A 190 6.94 6.77 -17.41
CA TYR A 190 6.90 8.18 -17.02
C TYR A 190 8.30 8.71 -16.85
N LYS A 191 8.53 9.95 -17.31
CA LYS A 191 9.75 10.67 -16.93
C LYS A 191 9.66 11.07 -15.45
N LEU A 192 10.82 11.28 -14.82
CA LEU A 192 10.89 11.71 -13.42
C LEU A 192 9.98 12.90 -13.10
N ASN A 193 10.02 13.96 -13.91
CA ASN A 193 9.20 15.17 -13.72
C ASN A 193 7.68 14.92 -13.90
N GLU A 194 7.27 13.86 -14.58
CA GLU A 194 5.87 13.46 -14.70
C GLU A 194 5.43 12.69 -13.45
N LEU A 195 6.28 11.78 -12.96
CA LEU A 195 6.01 10.99 -11.76
C LEU A 195 6.07 11.84 -10.48
N GLU A 196 6.92 12.86 -10.43
CA GLU A 196 7.04 13.79 -9.29
C GLU A 196 5.72 14.46 -8.91
N LYS A 197 4.81 14.64 -9.87
CA LYS A 197 3.45 15.16 -9.64
C LYS A 197 2.58 14.24 -8.78
N TYR A 198 2.98 12.98 -8.66
CA TYR A 198 2.31 11.97 -7.84
C TYR A 198 2.98 11.77 -6.47
N ILE A 199 3.86 12.70 -6.07
CA ILE A 199 4.57 12.64 -4.79
C ILE A 199 4.10 13.80 -3.90
N CYS A 200 3.69 13.46 -2.69
CA CYS A 200 3.44 14.42 -1.61
C CYS A 200 4.61 14.35 -0.63
N LYS A 201 5.55 15.29 -0.76
CA LYS A 201 6.70 15.41 0.14
C LYS A 201 6.27 15.93 1.51
N PHE A 202 6.88 15.41 2.57
CA PHE A 202 6.57 15.84 3.94
C PHE A 202 6.76 17.34 4.15
N SER A 203 7.82 17.92 3.57
CA SER A 203 8.14 19.35 3.64
C SER A 203 7.06 20.24 3.03
N ASP A 204 6.40 19.75 1.98
CA ASP A 204 5.53 20.58 1.15
C ASP A 204 4.09 20.57 1.67
N ARG A 205 3.76 19.64 2.57
CA ARG A 205 2.44 19.49 3.19
C ARG A 205 1.92 20.76 3.86
N ILE A 206 2.81 21.59 4.40
CA ILE A 206 2.44 22.86 5.04
C ILE A 206 1.71 23.80 4.09
N ASN A 207 2.00 23.72 2.79
CA ASN A 207 1.40 24.54 1.75
C ASN A 207 -0.04 24.12 1.40
N TYR A 208 -0.50 22.98 1.92
CA TYR A 208 -1.80 22.38 1.63
C TYR A 208 -2.69 22.22 2.88
N GLU A 209 -2.34 22.90 3.97
CA GLU A 209 -3.12 22.85 5.21
C GLU A 209 -4.42 23.66 5.11
N ASN A 210 -5.54 23.00 5.40
CA ASN A 210 -6.86 23.59 5.49
C ASN A 210 -7.33 23.57 6.94
N LYS A 211 -7.73 24.71 7.51
CA LYS A 211 -8.28 24.75 8.87
C LYS A 211 -9.66 24.09 8.89
N ILE A 212 -9.83 23.08 9.74
CA ILE A 212 -11.13 22.44 10.02
C ILE A 212 -11.83 23.13 11.19
N ASN A 213 -11.07 23.47 12.22
CA ASN A 213 -11.47 24.31 13.34
C ASN A 213 -10.23 24.97 13.98
N GLU A 214 -10.38 25.58 15.17
CA GLU A 214 -9.28 26.26 15.87
C GLU A 214 -8.07 25.36 16.19
N ASN A 215 -8.31 24.05 16.38
CA ASN A 215 -7.31 23.10 16.84
C ASN A 215 -6.86 22.09 15.77
N PHE A 216 -7.62 21.98 14.68
CA PHE A 216 -7.45 20.95 13.66
C PHE A 216 -7.20 21.52 12.27
N ASN A 217 -6.13 21.04 11.64
CA ASN A 217 -5.85 21.23 10.22
C ASN A 217 -6.01 19.90 9.47
N LEU A 218 -6.42 19.97 8.21
CA LEU A 218 -6.55 18.86 7.28
C LEU A 218 -5.68 19.12 6.05
N ILE A 219 -4.96 18.11 5.61
CA ILE A 219 -4.32 18.07 4.30
C ILE A 219 -4.99 16.97 3.49
N GLN A 220 -5.63 17.34 2.38
CA GLN A 220 -6.20 16.37 1.44
C GLN A 220 -5.09 15.90 0.50
N VAL A 221 -4.60 14.67 0.65
CA VAL A 221 -3.50 14.13 -0.17
C VAL A 221 -4.02 13.55 -1.48
N LEU A 222 -5.04 12.69 -1.42
CA LEU A 222 -5.70 12.07 -2.57
C LEU A 222 -7.20 12.24 -2.47
N GLY A 223 -7.88 12.23 -3.62
CA GLY A 223 -9.31 12.49 -3.69
C GLY A 223 -9.67 13.93 -3.27
N ASP A 224 -10.89 14.35 -3.55
CA ASP A 224 -11.30 15.76 -3.42
C ASP A 224 -12.28 15.98 -2.27
N THR A 225 -12.50 14.97 -1.41
CA THR A 225 -13.51 15.02 -0.35
C THR A 225 -12.99 14.56 0.99
N PHE A 226 -13.43 15.26 2.03
CA PHE A 226 -13.40 14.78 3.41
C PHE A 226 -14.76 15.09 4.02
N GLN A 227 -15.51 14.05 4.38
CA GLN A 227 -16.94 14.13 4.68
C GLN A 227 -17.75 14.69 3.52
N ASP A 228 -18.55 15.72 3.79
CA ASP A 228 -19.39 16.49 2.89
C ASP A 228 -18.65 17.69 2.26
N LYS A 229 -17.39 17.93 2.66
CA LYS A 229 -16.61 19.08 2.20
C LYS A 229 -15.65 18.70 1.07
N LYS A 230 -15.49 19.63 0.12
CA LYS A 230 -14.57 19.53 -1.01
C LYS A 230 -13.23 20.21 -0.70
N PHE A 231 -12.14 19.60 -1.15
CA PHE A 231 -10.76 20.07 -0.99
C PHE A 231 -9.97 19.86 -2.28
N ASN A 232 -8.93 20.66 -2.49
CA ASN A 232 -7.96 20.43 -3.55
C ASN A 232 -6.93 19.40 -3.09
N PRO A 233 -6.79 18.23 -3.74
CA PRO A 233 -5.80 17.25 -3.35
C PRO A 233 -4.38 17.72 -3.67
N VAL A 234 -3.41 17.29 -2.87
CA VAL A 234 -1.98 17.44 -3.18
C VAL A 234 -1.61 16.66 -4.44
N ILE A 235 -2.08 15.42 -4.56
CA ILE A 235 -1.86 14.55 -5.71
C ILE A 235 -3.16 14.42 -6.49
N ASN A 236 -3.19 14.94 -7.71
CA ASN A 236 -4.34 14.80 -8.60
C ASN A 236 -4.31 13.46 -9.36
N HIS A 237 -4.55 12.37 -8.63
CA HIS A 237 -4.67 11.01 -9.18
C HIS A 237 -5.98 10.38 -8.75
N ASN A 238 -6.70 9.75 -9.71
CA ASN A 238 -7.92 9.04 -9.41
C ASN A 238 -7.60 7.61 -8.92
N THR A 239 -7.36 7.47 -7.62
CA THR A 239 -7.04 6.18 -6.99
C THR A 239 -8.28 5.37 -6.57
N GLY A 240 -9.48 5.93 -6.75
CA GLY A 240 -10.71 5.35 -6.23
C GLY A 240 -10.90 5.53 -4.73
N PHE A 241 -10.02 6.24 -4.02
CA PHE A 241 -10.18 6.56 -2.60
C PHE A 241 -9.66 7.96 -2.28
N ASN A 242 -10.14 8.53 -1.18
CA ASN A 242 -9.61 9.74 -0.58
C ASN A 242 -8.46 9.38 0.35
N LEU A 243 -7.50 10.27 0.59
CA LEU A 243 -6.51 10.10 1.65
C LEU A 243 -6.27 11.45 2.26
N SER A 244 -6.63 11.61 3.54
CA SER A 244 -6.49 12.88 4.23
C SER A 244 -5.66 12.73 5.50
N ILE A 245 -4.87 13.75 5.82
CA ILE A 245 -4.07 13.83 7.04
C ILE A 245 -4.69 14.87 7.95
N LEU A 246 -5.10 14.46 9.15
CA LEU A 246 -5.52 15.37 10.20
C LEU A 246 -4.35 15.72 11.12
N LYS A 247 -4.23 16.99 11.52
CA LYS A 247 -3.18 17.49 12.42
C LYS A 247 -3.82 18.30 13.54
N ALA A 248 -3.43 18.01 14.77
CA ALA A 248 -3.75 18.81 15.95
C ALA A 248 -2.59 18.76 16.95
N LYS A 249 -2.42 19.82 17.73
CA LYS A 249 -1.52 19.79 18.91
C LYS A 249 -2.23 19.19 20.12
N LYS A 250 -3.45 19.65 20.36
CA LYS A 250 -4.41 19.16 21.35
C LYS A 250 -5.78 19.68 20.93
N GLY A 251 -6.83 18.90 21.15
CA GLY A 251 -8.19 19.33 20.86
C GLY A 251 -9.13 18.15 20.77
N LYS A 252 -10.38 18.47 20.48
CA LYS A 252 -11.44 17.50 20.24
C LYS A 252 -12.07 17.80 18.88
N LEU A 253 -12.31 16.76 18.10
CA LEU A 253 -13.03 16.83 16.85
C LEU A 253 -14.19 15.85 16.95
N GLU A 254 -15.42 16.34 16.81
CA GLU A 254 -16.65 15.60 17.08
C GLU A 254 -17.54 15.51 15.86
N ASN A 255 -18.53 14.62 15.93
CA ASN A 255 -19.58 14.48 14.92
C ASN A 255 -19.04 14.16 13.53
N LEU A 256 -17.92 13.43 13.46
CA LEU A 256 -17.40 12.99 12.17
C LEU A 256 -18.28 11.89 11.60
N LYS A 257 -18.91 12.16 10.44
CA LYS A 257 -19.81 11.23 9.78
C LYS A 257 -19.29 10.86 8.40
N PHE A 258 -19.26 9.56 8.13
CA PHE A 258 -18.76 9.01 6.87
C PHE A 258 -19.79 8.05 6.31
N SER A 259 -20.19 8.27 5.06
CA SER A 259 -21.18 7.44 4.36
C SER A 259 -20.59 6.12 3.85
N LYS A 260 -19.26 6.00 3.84
CA LYS A 260 -18.51 4.80 3.46
C LYS A 260 -17.56 4.38 4.59
N PRO A 261 -17.16 3.10 4.67
CA PRO A 261 -16.17 2.65 5.66
C PRO A 261 -14.90 3.52 5.62
N ALA A 262 -14.37 3.86 6.79
CA ALA A 262 -13.19 4.70 6.94
C ALA A 262 -12.20 4.05 7.93
N ILE A 263 -10.90 4.13 7.62
CA ILE A 263 -9.85 3.54 8.44
C ILE A 263 -9.01 4.63 9.09
N MET A 264 -9.09 4.72 10.41
CA MET A 264 -8.25 5.61 11.22
C MET A 264 -6.91 4.92 11.51
N PHE A 265 -5.80 5.64 11.35
CA PHE A 265 -4.45 5.09 11.55
C PHE A 265 -3.50 6.14 12.12
N SER A 266 -2.60 5.65 12.95
CA SER A 266 -1.61 6.46 13.63
C SER A 266 -0.29 6.63 12.95
N GLN A 267 0.07 7.90 12.80
CA GLN A 267 1.47 8.25 12.75
C GLN A 267 2.16 8.60 14.09
N LYS A 268 1.54 9.40 14.99
CA LYS A 268 2.18 9.98 16.20
C LYS A 268 1.17 10.55 17.22
N GLY A 269 1.56 10.62 18.50
CA GLY A 269 0.78 11.26 19.58
C GLY A 269 -0.43 10.42 20.00
N SER A 270 -1.10 10.68 21.12
CA SER A 270 -2.18 9.83 21.64
C SER A 270 -3.58 10.38 21.30
N TRP A 271 -4.47 9.52 20.80
CA TRP A 271 -5.80 9.90 20.33
C TRP A 271 -6.90 9.00 20.92
N GLU A 272 -7.86 9.60 21.61
CA GLU A 272 -9.07 8.89 22.04
C GLU A 272 -10.13 8.97 20.95
N ILE A 273 -10.68 7.83 20.54
CA ILE A 273 -11.72 7.75 19.50
C ILE A 273 -13.00 7.18 20.10
N LYS A 274 -14.10 7.89 19.87
CA LYS A 274 -15.45 7.48 20.26
C LYS A 274 -16.30 7.31 19.00
N ILE A 275 -17.09 6.24 18.95
CA ILE A 275 -17.95 5.90 17.82
C ILE A 275 -19.36 5.71 18.37
N ASP A 276 -20.32 6.51 17.88
CA ASP A 276 -21.66 6.64 18.47
C ASP A 276 -22.53 5.36 18.34
N ASP A 277 -22.20 4.46 17.42
CA ASP A 277 -23.01 3.25 17.16
C ASP A 277 -22.73 2.05 18.10
N PHE A 278 -21.97 2.23 19.18
CA PHE A 278 -21.73 1.16 20.15
C PHE A 278 -21.95 1.61 21.59
N LEU A 279 -23.19 1.42 22.06
CA LEU A 279 -23.46 1.23 23.49
C LEU A 279 -22.76 -0.05 23.95
N ARG A 280 -21.48 0.05 24.39
CA ARG A 280 -20.93 -0.57 25.60
C ARG A 280 -19.41 -0.37 25.70
N GLU A 281 -19.04 0.09 26.88
CA GLU A 281 -17.71 0.13 27.52
C GLU A 281 -16.69 1.13 26.98
N ASN A 282 -16.43 2.12 27.85
CA ASN A 282 -15.26 3.00 27.86
C ASN A 282 -13.99 2.18 27.62
N SER A 283 -13.56 2.11 26.37
CA SER A 283 -12.27 1.59 25.98
C SER A 283 -11.43 2.80 25.60
N ILE A 284 -10.43 3.09 26.43
CA ILE A 284 -9.35 4.01 26.08
C ILE A 284 -8.60 3.31 24.94
N LEU A 285 -9.00 3.64 23.72
CA LEU A 285 -8.24 3.33 22.55
C LEU A 285 -7.14 4.35 22.49
N GLU A 286 -5.90 3.95 22.73
CA GLU A 286 -4.74 4.68 22.24
C GLU A 286 -4.62 4.38 20.75
N ILE A 287 -5.62 4.83 20.00
CA ILE A 287 -5.42 5.02 18.59
C ILE A 287 -4.63 6.30 18.50
N GLN A 288 -3.93 6.44 17.41
CA GLN A 288 -3.22 7.64 17.14
C GLN A 288 -3.60 7.94 15.66
N PHE A 289 -3.83 9.19 15.23
CA PHE A 289 -4.36 9.68 13.92
C PHE A 289 -5.51 8.98 13.14
N LEU A 290 -6.17 9.75 12.26
CA LEU A 290 -7.25 9.33 11.35
C LEU A 290 -6.79 9.50 9.91
N PHE A 291 -6.57 8.40 9.18
CA PHE A 291 -6.68 8.42 7.74
C PHE A 291 -8.16 8.34 7.37
N GLN A 292 -8.51 8.87 6.23
CA GLN A 292 -9.81 8.63 5.67
C GLN A 292 -9.60 8.15 4.25
N LEU A 293 -9.82 6.87 4.06
CA LEU A 293 -10.02 6.25 2.76
C LEU A 293 -11.52 6.19 2.51
N ILE A 294 -12.09 7.25 1.91
CA ILE A 294 -13.48 7.24 1.39
C ILE A 294 -13.39 6.99 -0.12
N HIS A 295 -14.15 6.05 -0.66
CA HIS A 295 -14.31 5.93 -2.11
C HIS A 295 -15.05 7.16 -2.70
N LYS A 296 -14.63 7.69 -3.86
CA LYS A 296 -15.39 8.72 -4.59
C LYS A 296 -16.78 8.22 -5.03
#